data_AF-A0AAD1HHK9-F1
#
_entry.id   AF-A0AAD1HHK9-F1
#
_cell.length_a   1.000
_cell.length_b   1.000
_cell.length_c   1.000
_cell.angle_alpha   90.00
_cell.angle_beta   90.00
_cell.angle_gamma   90.00
#
_symmetry.space_group_name_H-M   'P 1'
#
loop_
_entity.id
_entity.type
_entity.pdbx_description
1 polymer ?
#
loop_
_entity_poly.entity_id
_entity_poly.type
_entity_poly.pdbx_seq_one_letter_code
_entity_poly.pdbx_strand_id
1 'polypeptide(L)'
;MDLEWAIDTSGQLRWLQARPITTLPGDLNEMDTPLAGPSHVYTRCNIGEMMPGAFCPLTASVSGYAIDYAMQTTQVVARAQDSYATPWLQVGYFYGHMFLNMTEGTALSSGILGNSLEQFSMSICGRVVDELEAKPPKPFIPKLINTIRLSSHALSAGPAIRRLGDRIAAYPIPTSRDAKHVLQQLEAGVELYCYVTLVHVRSSSRAAVGANILESYLVRNAVKNGLDEHEGQAEAARLMAGAADVERHDGR
;
A
#
# COMPACT_ATOMS: atom_id res chain seq x y z
N MET A 1 15.23 7.40 35.13
CA MET A 1 14.69 7.96 36.39
C MET A 1 15.74 8.90 36.95
N ASP A 2 15.33 10.09 37.38
CA ASP A 2 16.13 11.00 38.18
C ASP A 2 15.87 10.68 39.65
N LEU A 3 16.93 10.33 40.39
CA LEU A 3 16.84 9.76 41.72
C LEU A 3 17.70 10.57 42.69
N GLU A 4 17.07 11.06 43.75
CA GLU A 4 17.74 11.69 44.87
C GLU A 4 17.82 10.68 46.01
N TRP A 5 19.02 10.48 46.55
CA TRP A 5 19.28 9.54 47.63
C TRP A 5 20.35 10.07 48.58
N ALA A 6 20.36 9.57 49.81
CA ALA A 6 21.36 9.86 50.82
C ALA A 6 21.75 8.57 51.57
N ILE A 7 22.90 8.59 52.23
CA ILE A 7 23.32 7.52 53.13
C ILE A 7 23.23 8.05 54.56
N ASP A 8 22.52 7.35 55.42
CA ASP A 8 22.36 7.76 56.83
C ASP A 8 23.59 7.39 57.68
N THR A 9 23.60 7.82 58.94
CA THR A 9 24.70 7.57 59.88
C THR A 9 24.90 6.08 60.22
N SER A 10 23.95 5.22 59.89
CA SER A 10 24.06 3.76 60.03
C SER A 10 24.58 3.07 58.75
N GLY A 11 24.87 3.86 57.70
CA GLY A 11 25.33 3.36 56.40
C GLY A 11 24.21 2.88 55.49
N GLN A 12 22.93 3.13 55.83
CA GLN A 12 21.81 2.72 54.97
C GLN A 12 21.50 3.78 53.91
N LEU A 13 21.27 3.30 52.69
CA LEU A 13 20.79 4.12 51.59
C LEU A 13 19.30 4.46 51.78
N ARG A 14 18.98 5.74 51.69
CA ARG A 14 17.63 6.31 51.80
C ARG A 14 17.28 7.00 50.49
N TRP A 15 16.14 6.67 49.91
CA TRP A 15 15.59 7.38 48.75
C TRP A 15 14.86 8.63 49.24
N LEU A 16 15.21 9.79 48.69
CA LEU A 16 14.63 11.08 49.04
C LEU A 16 13.59 11.53 48.00
N GLN A 17 13.86 11.25 46.72
CA GLN A 17 12.96 11.59 45.63
C GLN A 17 13.20 10.70 44.41
N ALA A 18 12.13 10.39 43.68
CA ALA A 18 12.21 9.69 42.40
C ALA A 18 11.30 10.38 41.39
N ARG A 19 11.88 10.85 40.27
CA ARG A 19 11.17 11.52 39.19
C ARG A 19 11.43 10.82 37.84
N PRO A 20 10.45 10.76 36.93
CA PRO A 20 10.72 10.35 35.56
C PRO A 20 11.60 11.40 34.87
N ILE A 21 12.52 10.95 34.02
CA ILE A 21 13.29 11.88 33.15
C ILE A 21 12.40 12.17 31.94
N THR A 22 11.89 13.40 31.84
CA THR A 22 10.97 13.82 30.76
C THR A 22 11.67 14.48 29.58
N THR A 23 13.00 14.65 29.66
CA THR A 23 13.81 15.27 28.60
C THR A 23 14.41 14.25 27.63
N LEU A 24 14.33 12.95 27.94
CA LEU A 24 14.72 11.91 27.00
C LEU A 24 13.61 11.77 25.96
N PRO A 25 13.96 11.65 24.66
CA PRO A 25 12.97 11.31 23.65
C PRO A 25 12.35 9.95 23.98
N GLY A 26 11.04 9.80 23.74
CA GLY A 26 10.38 8.50 23.75
C GLY A 26 10.98 7.57 22.70
N ASP A 27 10.65 6.28 22.78
CA ASP A 27 11.03 5.35 21.73
C ASP A 27 10.37 5.79 20.41
N LEU A 28 11.19 6.15 19.43
CA LEU A 28 10.72 6.60 18.12
C LEU A 28 9.97 5.50 17.36
N ASN A 29 10.15 4.25 17.79
CA ASN A 29 9.56 3.06 17.18
C ASN A 29 8.37 2.54 17.99
N GLU A 30 7.94 3.24 19.04
CA GLU A 30 6.78 2.83 19.86
C GLU A 30 5.51 2.64 19.00
N MET A 31 5.40 3.43 17.93
CA MET A 31 4.27 3.42 17.02
C MET A 31 4.50 2.57 15.77
N ASP A 32 5.61 1.82 15.71
CA ASP A 32 5.90 0.96 14.58
C ASP A 32 4.88 -0.18 14.50
N THR A 33 4.48 -0.51 13.28
CA THR A 33 3.57 -1.63 13.05
C THR A 33 4.31 -2.95 13.23
N PRO A 34 3.64 -4.04 13.63
CA PRO A 34 4.25 -5.36 13.65
C PRO A 34 4.73 -5.77 12.25
N LEU A 35 5.91 -6.39 12.16
CA LEU A 35 6.34 -7.02 10.91
C LEU A 35 5.42 -8.21 10.60
N ALA A 36 4.90 -8.27 9.38
CA ALA A 36 4.08 -9.39 8.92
C ALA A 36 4.84 -10.73 8.88
N GLY A 37 6.17 -10.70 8.76
CA GLY A 37 7.04 -11.88 8.84
C GLY A 37 8.52 -11.51 8.82
N PRO A 38 9.41 -12.39 9.34
CA PRO A 38 10.85 -12.11 9.45
C PRO A 38 11.58 -12.08 8.10
N SER A 39 11.03 -12.71 7.07
CA SER A 39 11.56 -12.72 5.70
C SER A 39 10.84 -11.72 4.77
N HIS A 40 9.94 -10.89 5.29
CA HIS A 40 9.19 -9.96 4.46
C HIS A 40 10.06 -8.79 4.04
N VAL A 41 10.00 -8.46 2.75
CA VAL A 41 10.75 -7.36 2.14
C VAL A 41 9.86 -6.13 2.06
N TYR A 42 10.34 -5.04 2.63
CA TYR A 42 9.66 -3.75 2.64
C TYR A 42 10.43 -2.73 1.81
N THR A 43 9.70 -1.87 1.09
CA THR A 43 10.32 -0.82 0.27
C THR A 43 9.65 0.54 0.48
N ARG A 44 10.45 1.60 0.32
CA ARG A 44 9.96 2.98 0.19
C ARG A 44 9.83 3.44 -1.26
N CYS A 45 10.22 2.62 -2.24
CA CYS A 45 10.04 2.99 -3.63
C CYS A 45 8.54 3.25 -3.92
N ASN A 46 8.26 4.21 -4.81
CA ASN A 46 6.93 4.72 -5.13
C ASN A 46 6.26 5.48 -3.95
N ILE A 47 6.02 4.81 -2.82
CA ILE A 47 5.32 5.41 -1.67
C ILE A 47 6.12 6.56 -1.03
N GLY A 48 7.45 6.48 -1.06
CA GLY A 48 8.35 7.52 -0.59
C GLY A 48 8.50 8.71 -1.55
N GLU A 49 8.17 8.55 -2.83
CA GLU A 49 8.09 9.66 -3.79
C GLU A 49 6.80 10.44 -3.57
N MET A 50 5.68 9.71 -3.44
CA MET A 50 4.37 10.32 -3.13
C MET A 50 4.37 10.95 -1.73
N MET A 51 5.14 10.38 -0.79
CA MET A 51 5.17 10.82 0.59
C MET A 51 6.58 10.71 1.21
N PRO A 52 7.43 11.74 1.05
CA PRO A 52 8.85 11.68 1.39
C PRO A 52 9.16 11.84 2.88
N GLY A 53 8.31 12.55 3.62
CA GLY A 53 8.52 12.90 5.03
C GLY A 53 7.97 11.89 6.03
N ALA A 54 8.27 12.15 7.30
CA ALA A 54 7.67 11.43 8.40
C ALA A 54 6.19 11.84 8.57
N PHE A 55 5.34 10.89 8.96
CA PHE A 55 3.93 11.14 9.25
C PHE A 55 3.67 11.15 10.74
N CYS A 56 2.59 11.83 11.13
CA CYS A 56 2.07 11.63 12.47
C CYS A 56 1.31 10.30 12.57
N PRO A 57 1.22 9.70 13.77
CA PRO A 57 0.49 8.46 13.99
C PRO A 57 -0.96 8.50 13.49
N LEU A 58 -1.65 9.64 13.59
CA LEU A 58 -3.01 9.79 13.08
C LEU A 58 -3.09 9.61 11.56
N THR A 59 -2.14 10.18 10.80
CA THR A 59 -2.10 10.01 9.34
C THR A 59 -1.82 8.56 8.97
N ALA A 60 -0.94 7.88 9.70
CA ALA A 60 -0.73 6.44 9.52
C ALA A 60 -2.02 5.66 9.79
N SER A 61 -2.63 5.82 10.97
CA SER A 61 -3.83 5.07 11.38
C SER A 61 -5.07 5.33 10.51
N VAL A 62 -5.12 6.43 9.75
CA VAL A 62 -6.24 6.72 8.84
C VAL A 62 -5.87 6.44 7.38
N SER A 63 -4.80 7.07 6.86
CA SER A 63 -4.40 6.94 5.46
C SER A 63 -3.60 5.69 5.17
N GLY A 64 -2.66 5.33 6.04
CA GLY A 64 -1.95 4.05 5.94
C GLY A 64 -2.93 2.88 6.02
N TYR A 65 -3.87 2.92 6.98
CA TYR A 65 -4.96 1.95 7.09
C TYR A 65 -5.83 1.87 5.83
N ALA A 66 -6.25 3.01 5.26
CA ALA A 66 -7.08 3.03 4.07
C ALA A 66 -6.37 2.45 2.84
N ILE A 67 -5.06 2.71 2.69
CA ILE A 67 -4.23 2.12 1.63
C ILE A 67 -4.11 0.61 1.83
N ASP A 68 -3.78 0.16 3.04
CA ASP A 68 -3.70 -1.26 3.39
C ASP A 68 -5.00 -2.00 3.06
N TYR A 69 -6.12 -1.42 3.50
CA TYR A 69 -7.46 -1.93 3.24
C TYR A 69 -7.76 -2.04 1.74
N ALA A 70 -7.45 -1.01 0.97
CA ALA A 70 -7.67 -0.99 -0.47
C ALA A 70 -6.84 -2.07 -1.19
N MET A 71 -5.57 -2.22 -0.80
CA MET A 71 -4.66 -3.22 -1.37
C MET A 71 -5.13 -4.65 -1.03
N GLN A 72 -5.41 -4.94 0.25
CA GLN A 72 -5.91 -6.25 0.68
C GLN A 72 -7.23 -6.60 -0.01
N THR A 73 -8.17 -5.65 -0.07
CA THR A 73 -9.46 -5.87 -0.74
C THR A 73 -9.26 -6.22 -2.22
N THR A 74 -8.31 -5.57 -2.89
CA THR A 74 -7.95 -5.90 -4.28
C THR A 74 -7.39 -7.32 -4.39
N GLN A 75 -6.53 -7.73 -3.46
CA GLN A 75 -6.02 -9.11 -3.40
C GLN A 75 -7.13 -10.15 -3.16
N VAL A 76 -8.10 -9.84 -2.30
CA VAL A 76 -9.26 -10.70 -2.05
C VAL A 76 -10.12 -10.87 -3.30
N VAL A 77 -10.37 -9.79 -4.03
CA VAL A 77 -11.10 -9.84 -5.31
C VAL A 77 -10.38 -10.72 -6.33
N ALA A 78 -9.05 -10.63 -6.38
CA ALA A 78 -8.19 -11.43 -7.25
C ALA A 78 -7.96 -12.87 -6.75
N ARG A 79 -8.54 -13.28 -5.60
CA ARG A 79 -8.29 -14.59 -4.96
C ARG A 79 -6.81 -14.87 -4.69
N ALA A 80 -6.02 -13.82 -4.52
CA ALA A 80 -4.65 -13.90 -4.00
C ALA A 80 -4.66 -14.05 -2.47
N GLN A 81 -5.70 -13.50 -1.83
CA GLN A 81 -6.00 -13.60 -0.40
C GLN A 81 -7.44 -14.09 -0.21
N ASP A 82 -7.72 -14.86 0.85
CA ASP A 82 -9.07 -15.43 1.06
C ASP A 82 -10.06 -14.41 1.61
N SER A 83 -9.61 -13.59 2.56
CA SER A 83 -10.40 -12.54 3.21
C SER A 83 -9.47 -11.47 3.77
N TYR A 84 -9.98 -10.27 4.04
CA TYR A 84 -9.23 -9.25 4.76
C TYR A 84 -8.77 -9.81 6.12
N ALA A 85 -7.48 -9.69 6.42
CA ALA A 85 -6.89 -10.32 7.60
C ALA A 85 -6.73 -9.29 8.73
N THR A 86 -5.51 -8.81 8.94
CA THR A 86 -5.18 -7.77 9.91
C THR A 86 -4.73 -6.51 9.19
N PRO A 87 -4.89 -5.32 9.80
CA PRO A 87 -4.23 -4.11 9.31
C PRO A 87 -2.72 -4.32 9.19
N TRP A 88 -2.09 -3.57 8.27
CA TRP A 88 -0.64 -3.50 8.06
C TRP A 88 -0.02 -4.75 7.42
N LEU A 89 -0.82 -5.48 6.64
CA LEU A 89 -0.31 -6.64 5.91
C LEU A 89 0.37 -6.22 4.60
N GLN A 90 -0.20 -5.24 3.89
CA GLN A 90 0.27 -4.75 2.59
C GLN A 90 1.20 -3.55 2.71
N VAL A 91 1.10 -2.83 3.83
CA VAL A 91 1.95 -1.68 4.17
C VAL A 91 2.47 -1.80 5.59
N GLY A 92 3.67 -1.30 5.83
CA GLY A 92 4.24 -1.13 7.16
C GLY A 92 4.47 0.34 7.47
N TYR A 93 4.38 0.71 8.74
CA TYR A 93 4.78 2.00 9.25
C TYR A 93 5.94 1.80 10.24
N PHE A 94 7.13 2.26 9.86
CA PHE A 94 8.35 2.10 10.63
C PHE A 94 9.12 3.41 10.68
N TYR A 95 9.67 3.75 11.85
CA TYR A 95 10.50 4.95 12.03
C TYR A 95 9.83 6.24 11.52
N GLY A 96 8.50 6.35 11.66
CA GLY A 96 7.73 7.48 11.15
C GLY A 96 7.41 7.46 9.65
N HIS A 97 7.77 6.42 8.91
CA HIS A 97 7.64 6.35 7.46
C HIS A 97 6.79 5.16 7.01
N MET A 98 6.10 5.32 5.89
CA MET A 98 5.31 4.26 5.25
C MET A 98 6.16 3.45 4.28
N PHE A 99 5.94 2.14 4.27
CA PHE A 99 6.60 1.17 3.42
C PHE A 99 5.56 0.26 2.77
N LEU A 100 5.83 -0.18 1.54
CA LEU A 100 5.07 -1.24 0.88
C LEU A 100 5.69 -2.60 1.24
N ASN A 101 4.86 -3.55 1.68
CA ASN A 101 5.27 -4.94 1.85
C ASN A 101 5.25 -5.65 0.49
N MET A 102 6.42 -5.80 -0.11
CA MET A 102 6.57 -6.40 -1.43
C MET A 102 6.31 -7.91 -1.41
N THR A 103 6.65 -8.59 -0.31
CA THR A 103 6.44 -10.04 -0.17
C THR A 103 4.96 -10.41 -0.29
N GLU A 104 4.06 -9.64 0.34
CA GLU A 104 2.63 -9.88 0.18
C GLU A 104 2.08 -9.46 -1.19
N GLY A 105 2.72 -8.47 -1.82
CA GLY A 105 2.44 -8.10 -3.21
C GLY A 105 2.67 -9.23 -4.23
N THR A 106 3.64 -10.12 -3.97
CA THR A 106 3.95 -11.27 -4.85
C THR A 106 2.77 -12.25 -5.03
N ALA A 107 1.80 -12.23 -4.12
CA ALA A 107 0.61 -13.08 -4.22
C ALA A 107 -0.24 -12.75 -5.47
N LEU A 108 -0.26 -11.47 -5.89
CA LEU A 108 -0.90 -11.07 -7.14
C LEU A 108 -0.10 -11.56 -8.35
N SER A 109 1.23 -11.46 -8.32
CA SER A 109 2.10 -11.93 -9.41
C SER A 109 2.00 -13.43 -9.65
N SER A 110 1.99 -14.23 -8.59
CA SER A 110 1.84 -15.70 -8.70
C SER A 110 0.43 -16.16 -9.11
N GLY A 111 -0.58 -15.30 -8.93
CA GLY A 111 -2.01 -15.63 -9.08
C GLY A 111 -2.71 -15.11 -10.33
N ILE A 112 -2.05 -14.29 -11.16
CA ILE A 112 -2.62 -13.59 -12.33
C ILE A 112 -1.79 -13.93 -13.59
N LEU A 113 -2.43 -13.97 -14.76
CA LEU A 113 -1.73 -14.14 -16.04
C LEU A 113 -0.92 -12.89 -16.42
N GLY A 114 0.31 -13.10 -16.89
CA GLY A 114 1.16 -12.03 -17.44
C GLY A 114 1.84 -11.13 -16.40
N ASN A 115 1.96 -11.60 -15.16
CA ASN A 115 2.67 -10.88 -14.10
C ASN A 115 3.77 -11.80 -13.54
N SER A 116 5.03 -11.37 -13.61
CA SER A 116 6.18 -12.04 -13.01
C SER A 116 6.65 -11.32 -11.75
N LEU A 117 7.53 -11.96 -10.98
CA LEU A 117 8.13 -11.33 -9.81
C LEU A 117 8.99 -10.12 -10.21
N GLU A 118 9.74 -10.26 -11.30
CA GLU A 118 10.61 -9.25 -11.88
C GLU A 118 9.78 -8.07 -12.39
N GLN A 119 8.68 -8.31 -13.10
CA GLN A 119 7.77 -7.26 -13.56
C GLN A 119 7.16 -6.48 -12.39
N PHE A 120 6.73 -7.17 -11.33
CA PHE A 120 6.22 -6.52 -10.12
C PHE A 120 7.30 -5.67 -9.43
N SER A 121 8.51 -6.20 -9.30
CA SER A 121 9.65 -5.49 -8.70
C SER A 121 10.04 -4.26 -9.52
N MET A 122 10.12 -4.40 -10.84
CA MET A 122 10.40 -3.29 -11.76
C MET A 122 9.33 -2.20 -11.68
N SER A 123 8.05 -2.57 -11.61
CA SER A 123 6.95 -1.59 -11.52
C SER A 123 6.95 -0.78 -10.23
N ILE A 124 7.45 -1.32 -9.12
CA ILE A 124 7.45 -0.66 -7.81
C ILE A 124 8.79 0.04 -7.53
N CYS A 125 9.91 -0.63 -7.84
CA CYS A 125 11.25 -0.20 -7.47
C CYS A 125 12.11 0.29 -8.64
N GLY A 126 11.65 0.15 -9.89
CA GLY A 126 12.46 0.42 -11.09
C GLY A 126 13.63 -0.55 -11.27
N ARG A 127 13.71 -1.59 -10.44
CA ARG A 127 14.76 -2.63 -10.46
C ARG A 127 14.20 -3.97 -10.00
N VAL A 128 14.89 -5.05 -10.34
CA VAL A 128 14.65 -6.36 -9.74
C VAL A 128 15.12 -6.35 -8.27
N VAL A 129 14.39 -7.03 -7.40
CA VAL A 129 14.68 -7.17 -5.97
C VAL A 129 14.93 -8.65 -5.72
N ASP A 130 16.21 -8.99 -5.52
CA ASP A 130 16.67 -10.38 -5.42
C ASP A 130 16.21 -11.06 -4.12
N GLU A 131 15.93 -10.27 -3.08
CA GLU A 131 15.45 -10.74 -1.79
C GLU A 131 13.99 -11.23 -1.82
N LEU A 132 13.27 -11.01 -2.93
CA LEU A 132 11.90 -11.48 -3.06
C LEU A 132 11.83 -12.93 -3.52
N GLU A 133 11.07 -13.73 -2.78
CA GLU A 133 10.73 -15.09 -3.17
C GLU A 133 9.34 -15.13 -3.79
N ALA A 134 9.23 -15.65 -5.02
CA ALA A 134 7.94 -15.81 -5.68
C ALA A 134 7.14 -16.94 -5.00
N LYS A 135 5.86 -16.66 -4.67
CA LYS A 135 4.92 -17.72 -4.30
C LYS A 135 4.74 -18.70 -5.48
N PRO A 136 4.52 -20.01 -5.22
CA PRO A 136 4.35 -21.00 -6.28
C PRO A 136 3.26 -20.59 -7.28
N PRO A 137 3.51 -20.72 -8.60
CA PRO A 137 2.55 -20.27 -9.60
C PRO A 137 1.26 -21.09 -9.53
N LYS A 138 0.10 -20.41 -9.53
CA LYS A 138 -1.19 -21.10 -9.67
C LYS A 138 -1.36 -21.73 -11.07
N PRO A 139 -2.16 -22.80 -11.21
CA PRO A 139 -2.49 -23.36 -12.51
C PRO A 139 -3.18 -22.34 -13.44
N PHE A 140 -3.09 -22.56 -14.76
CA PHE A 140 -3.54 -21.60 -15.79
C PHE A 140 -5.03 -21.20 -15.66
N ILE A 141 -5.92 -22.16 -15.40
CA ILE A 141 -7.37 -21.90 -15.30
C ILE A 141 -7.71 -20.96 -14.12
N PRO A 142 -7.25 -21.22 -12.88
CA PRO A 142 -7.34 -20.25 -11.79
C PRO A 142 -6.77 -18.88 -12.13
N LYS A 143 -5.60 -18.81 -12.77
CA LYS A 143 -4.99 -17.54 -13.17
C LYS A 143 -5.89 -16.75 -14.12
N LEU A 144 -6.46 -17.40 -15.13
CA LEU A 144 -7.38 -16.76 -16.09
C LEU A 144 -8.63 -16.22 -15.39
N ILE A 145 -9.25 -17.02 -14.51
CA ILE A 145 -10.43 -16.59 -13.74
C ILE A 145 -10.10 -15.38 -12.86
N ASN A 146 -8.96 -15.41 -12.16
CA ASN A 146 -8.52 -14.30 -11.32
C ASN A 146 -8.25 -13.03 -12.14
N THR A 147 -7.60 -13.16 -13.30
CA THR A 147 -7.40 -12.04 -14.24
C THR A 147 -8.71 -11.43 -14.70
N ILE A 148 -9.72 -12.26 -15.06
CA ILE A 148 -11.04 -11.76 -15.48
C ILE A 148 -11.72 -11.02 -14.33
N ARG A 149 -11.67 -11.55 -13.10
CA ARG A 149 -12.26 -10.90 -11.91
C ARG A 149 -11.62 -9.55 -11.63
N LEU A 150 -10.28 -9.49 -11.62
CA LEU A 150 -9.55 -8.25 -11.40
C LEU A 150 -9.82 -7.23 -12.51
N SER A 151 -9.86 -7.68 -13.78
CA SER A 151 -10.15 -6.82 -14.92
C SER A 151 -11.57 -6.25 -14.85
N SER A 152 -12.57 -7.10 -14.53
CA SER A 152 -13.95 -6.66 -14.31
C SER A 152 -14.05 -5.65 -13.15
N HIS A 153 -13.32 -5.92 -12.06
CA HIS A 153 -13.23 -5.01 -10.92
C HIS A 153 -12.64 -3.65 -11.29
N ALA A 154 -11.52 -3.64 -12.03
CA ALA A 154 -10.87 -2.42 -12.49
C ALA A 154 -11.75 -1.63 -13.47
N LEU A 155 -12.45 -2.31 -14.39
CA LEU A 155 -13.38 -1.67 -15.33
C LEU A 155 -14.60 -1.06 -14.62
N SER A 156 -14.99 -1.60 -13.47
CA SER A 156 -16.06 -1.03 -12.62
C SER A 156 -15.69 0.30 -11.93
N ALA A 157 -14.43 0.74 -12.03
CA ALA A 157 -13.98 2.01 -11.44
C ALA A 157 -14.72 3.23 -12.02
N GLY A 158 -15.04 3.24 -13.32
CA GLY A 158 -15.70 4.39 -13.97
C GLY A 158 -17.03 4.78 -13.32
N PRO A 159 -18.00 3.86 -13.19
CA PRO A 159 -19.23 4.10 -12.43
C PRO A 159 -18.98 4.47 -10.96
N ALA A 160 -17.98 3.89 -10.31
CA ALA A 160 -17.67 4.17 -8.91
C ALA A 160 -17.14 5.61 -8.72
N ILE A 161 -16.26 6.08 -9.61
CA ILE A 161 -15.74 7.46 -9.63
C ILE A 161 -16.89 8.46 -9.81
N ARG A 162 -17.82 8.20 -10.74
CA ARG A 162 -18.97 9.09 -10.97
C ARG A 162 -19.86 9.26 -9.74
N ARG A 163 -20.03 8.20 -8.93
CA ARG A 163 -20.82 8.25 -7.69
C ARG A 163 -20.03 8.81 -6.51
N LEU A 164 -18.72 8.95 -6.63
CA LEU A 164 -17.86 9.33 -5.51
C LEU A 164 -18.13 10.75 -5.04
N GLY A 165 -18.32 11.68 -5.98
CA GLY A 165 -18.65 13.08 -5.68
C GLY A 165 -19.90 13.20 -4.82
N ASP A 166 -21.00 12.55 -5.22
CA ASP A 166 -22.26 12.56 -4.47
C ASP A 166 -22.11 11.96 -3.07
N ARG A 167 -21.33 10.87 -2.93
CA ARG A 167 -21.10 10.22 -1.63
C ARG A 167 -20.25 11.09 -0.69
N ILE A 168 -19.23 11.78 -1.20
CA ILE A 168 -18.43 12.71 -0.43
C ILE A 168 -19.27 13.91 -0.02
N ALA A 169 -20.05 14.49 -0.94
CA ALA A 169 -20.92 15.62 -0.67
C ALA A 169 -22.02 15.30 0.36
N ALA A 170 -22.48 14.06 0.41
CA ALA A 170 -23.48 13.60 1.37
C ALA A 170 -22.93 13.38 2.79
N TYR A 171 -21.60 13.36 2.98
CA TYR A 171 -21.01 13.16 4.31
C TYR A 171 -20.97 14.50 5.08
N PRO A 172 -21.74 14.65 6.17
CA PRO A 172 -21.78 15.89 6.94
C PRO A 172 -20.53 16.04 7.79
N ILE A 173 -20.09 17.29 8.01
CA ILE A 173 -19.03 17.59 8.98
C ILE A 173 -19.52 17.17 10.37
N PRO A 174 -18.79 16.29 11.08
CA PRO A 174 -19.18 15.82 12.42
C PRO A 174 -19.36 16.99 13.38
N THR A 175 -20.58 17.15 13.90
CA THR A 175 -20.93 18.21 14.84
C THR A 175 -21.91 17.67 15.87
N SER A 176 -21.52 17.68 17.14
CA SER A 176 -22.38 17.35 18.27
C SER A 176 -21.75 17.82 19.57
N ARG A 177 -22.57 18.00 20.61
CA ARG A 177 -22.11 18.21 21.99
C ARG A 177 -21.80 16.89 22.70
N ASP A 178 -22.21 15.75 22.12
CA ASP A 178 -21.90 14.42 22.61
C ASP A 178 -20.64 13.88 21.91
N ALA A 179 -19.56 13.71 22.67
CA ALA A 179 -18.29 13.19 22.17
C ALA A 179 -18.41 11.79 21.57
N LYS A 180 -19.28 10.93 22.13
CA LYS A 180 -19.49 9.57 21.60
C LYS A 180 -20.12 9.64 20.21
N HIS A 181 -21.08 10.55 20.02
CA HIS A 181 -21.71 10.76 18.72
C HIS A 181 -20.71 11.29 17.68
N VAL A 182 -19.85 12.25 18.05
CA VAL A 182 -18.80 12.75 17.16
C VAL A 182 -17.83 11.62 16.77
N LEU A 183 -17.43 10.77 17.72
CA LEU A 183 -16.53 9.65 17.43
C LEU A 183 -17.15 8.68 16.40
N GLN A 184 -18.42 8.31 16.56
CA GLN A 184 -19.13 7.46 15.61
C GLN A 184 -19.22 8.09 14.21
N GLN A 185 -19.42 9.40 14.13
CA GLN A 185 -19.41 10.12 12.86
C GLN A 185 -18.02 10.07 12.20
N LEU A 186 -16.94 10.24 12.97
CA LEU A 186 -15.57 10.13 12.47
C LEU A 186 -15.26 8.70 11.99
N GLU A 187 -15.66 7.67 12.72
CA GLU A 187 -15.51 6.27 12.32
C GLU A 187 -16.21 5.99 10.97
N ALA A 188 -17.45 6.47 10.81
CA ALA A 188 -18.17 6.39 9.52
C ALA A 188 -17.44 7.16 8.39
N GLY A 189 -16.76 8.25 8.73
CA GLY A 189 -15.90 8.99 7.81
C GLY A 189 -14.68 8.19 7.35
N VAL A 190 -14.05 7.46 8.27
CA VAL A 190 -12.93 6.56 7.96
C VAL A 190 -13.39 5.46 7.00
N GLU A 191 -14.58 4.88 7.20
CA GLU A 191 -15.14 3.88 6.26
C GLU A 191 -15.34 4.47 4.86
N LEU A 192 -15.86 5.69 4.75
CA LEU A 192 -15.99 6.39 3.47
C LEU A 192 -14.62 6.64 2.84
N TYR A 193 -13.62 7.02 3.65
CA TYR A 193 -12.26 7.25 3.18
C TYR A 193 -11.58 5.97 2.68
N CYS A 194 -11.79 4.83 3.35
CA CYS A 194 -11.39 3.51 2.85
C CYS A 194 -12.03 3.20 1.50
N TYR A 195 -13.31 3.51 1.33
CA TYR A 195 -13.99 3.34 0.04
C TYR A 195 -13.39 4.25 -1.06
N VAL A 196 -13.15 5.52 -0.76
CA VAL A 196 -12.51 6.47 -1.68
C VAL A 196 -11.15 5.95 -2.13
N THR A 197 -10.32 5.53 -1.18
CA THR A 197 -8.98 4.98 -1.44
C THR A 197 -9.05 3.70 -2.28
N LEU A 198 -10.01 2.83 -2.00
CA LEU A 198 -10.26 1.64 -2.80
C LEU A 198 -10.68 1.97 -4.24
N VAL A 199 -11.52 2.99 -4.45
CA VAL A 199 -11.87 3.47 -5.80
C VAL A 199 -10.64 4.03 -6.53
N HIS A 200 -9.76 4.74 -5.82
CA HIS A 200 -8.50 5.23 -6.37
C HIS A 200 -7.59 4.07 -6.82
N VAL A 201 -7.33 3.08 -5.96
CA VAL A 201 -6.52 1.89 -6.31
C VAL A 201 -7.12 1.11 -7.48
N ARG A 202 -8.45 0.97 -7.53
CA ARG A 202 -9.16 0.36 -8.67
C ARG A 202 -8.95 1.14 -9.97
N SER A 203 -8.96 2.47 -9.92
CA SER A 203 -8.71 3.32 -11.09
C SER A 203 -7.28 3.15 -11.61
N SER A 204 -6.28 3.13 -10.73
CA SER A 204 -4.88 2.87 -11.10
C SER A 204 -4.72 1.48 -11.71
N SER A 205 -5.39 0.47 -11.14
CA SER A 205 -5.42 -0.90 -11.70
C SER A 205 -6.02 -0.95 -13.12
N ARG A 206 -7.00 -0.10 -13.43
CA ARG A 206 -7.60 -0.02 -14.77
C ARG A 206 -6.60 0.48 -15.82
N ALA A 207 -5.78 1.47 -15.47
CA ALA A 207 -4.71 1.94 -16.35
C ALA A 207 -3.68 0.82 -16.59
N ALA A 208 -3.31 0.08 -15.54
CA ALA A 208 -2.40 -1.06 -15.64
C ALA A 208 -2.94 -2.20 -16.52
N VAL A 209 -4.24 -2.52 -16.47
CA VAL A 209 -4.85 -3.53 -17.37
C VAL A 209 -4.73 -3.11 -18.83
N GLY A 210 -4.98 -1.83 -19.15
CA GLY A 210 -4.81 -1.30 -20.50
C GLY A 210 -3.36 -1.41 -20.98
N ALA A 211 -2.41 -1.04 -20.12
CA ALA A 211 -0.98 -1.17 -20.37
C ALA A 211 -0.55 -2.61 -20.64
N ASN A 212 -0.98 -3.58 -19.81
CA ASN A 212 -0.61 -4.98 -19.96
C ASN A 212 -1.18 -5.62 -21.24
N ILE A 213 -2.39 -5.23 -21.66
CA ILE A 213 -2.98 -5.69 -22.93
C ILE A 213 -2.18 -5.14 -24.11
N LEU A 214 -1.83 -3.84 -24.06
CA LEU A 214 -1.02 -3.19 -25.09
C LEU A 214 0.36 -3.84 -25.19
N GLU A 215 1.05 -4.02 -24.06
CA GLU A 215 2.35 -4.69 -23.98
C GLU A 215 2.27 -6.13 -24.53
N SER A 216 1.30 -6.93 -24.07
CA SER A 216 1.11 -8.31 -24.53
C SER A 216 0.85 -8.39 -26.04
N TYR A 217 0.11 -7.43 -26.60
CA TYR A 217 -0.14 -7.36 -28.04
C TYR A 217 1.14 -7.01 -28.81
N LEU A 218 1.89 -6.01 -28.35
CA LEU A 218 3.12 -5.54 -29.01
C LEU A 218 4.22 -6.60 -28.96
N VAL A 219 4.42 -7.27 -27.83
CA VAL A 219 5.36 -8.40 -27.70
C VAL A 219 4.98 -9.53 -28.66
N ARG A 220 3.70 -9.95 -28.69
CA ARG A 220 3.24 -10.98 -29.63
C ARG A 220 3.42 -10.57 -31.08
N ASN A 221 3.20 -9.30 -31.40
CA ASN A 221 3.37 -8.78 -32.75
C ASN A 221 4.85 -8.74 -33.16
N ALA A 222 5.74 -8.32 -32.26
CA ALA A 222 7.20 -8.34 -32.47
C ALA A 222 7.69 -9.76 -32.78
N VAL A 223 7.35 -10.74 -31.92
CA VAL A 223 7.70 -12.15 -32.13
C VAL A 223 7.14 -12.69 -33.45
N LYS A 224 5.89 -12.35 -33.78
CA LYS A 224 5.27 -12.76 -35.05
C LYS A 224 5.97 -12.17 -36.27
N ASN A 225 6.59 -11.00 -36.12
CA ASN A 225 7.35 -10.32 -37.17
C ASN A 225 8.84 -10.69 -37.15
N GLY A 226 9.25 -11.68 -36.35
CA GLY A 226 10.64 -12.17 -36.28
C GLY A 226 11.58 -11.31 -35.44
N LEU A 227 11.04 -10.38 -34.65
CA LEU A 227 11.76 -9.55 -33.70
C LEU A 227 11.80 -10.22 -32.31
N ASP A 228 12.72 -9.77 -31.46
CA ASP A 228 12.86 -10.31 -30.10
C ASP A 228 11.76 -9.78 -29.15
N GLU A 229 11.45 -10.53 -28.09
CA GLU A 229 10.47 -10.13 -27.06
C GLU A 229 10.87 -8.81 -26.40
N HIS A 230 12.17 -8.59 -26.18
CA HIS A 230 12.70 -7.35 -25.64
C HIS A 230 12.42 -6.12 -26.53
N GLU A 231 12.38 -6.30 -27.85
CA GLU A 231 12.06 -5.20 -28.77
C GLU A 231 10.57 -4.81 -28.68
N GLY A 232 9.69 -5.80 -28.54
CA GLY A 232 8.26 -5.56 -28.30
C GLY A 232 7.99 -4.89 -26.95
N GLN A 233 8.72 -5.26 -25.90
CA GLN A 233 8.67 -4.58 -24.59
C GLN A 233 9.17 -3.13 -24.68
N ALA A 234 10.28 -2.89 -25.39
CA ALA A 234 10.83 -1.55 -25.58
C ALA A 234 9.88 -0.64 -26.38
N GLU A 235 9.19 -1.18 -27.39
CA GLU A 235 8.17 -0.46 -28.16
C GLU A 235 6.94 -0.12 -27.30
N ALA A 236 6.47 -1.07 -26.49
CA ALA A 236 5.38 -0.83 -25.53
C ALA A 236 5.75 0.29 -24.53
N ALA A 237 6.95 0.22 -23.95
CA ALA A 237 7.47 1.24 -23.05
C ALA A 237 7.56 2.62 -23.71
N ARG A 238 8.00 2.70 -24.98
CA ARG A 238 8.03 3.97 -25.75
C ARG A 238 6.64 4.54 -25.97
N LEU A 239 5.66 3.71 -26.34
CA LEU A 239 4.28 4.14 -26.58
C LEU A 239 3.61 4.62 -25.29
N MET A 240 3.84 3.92 -24.17
CA MET A 240 3.34 4.33 -22.86
C MET A 240 4.03 5.62 -22.36
N ALA A 241 5.33 5.78 -22.62
CA ALA A 241 6.05 7.01 -22.28
C ALA A 241 5.63 8.20 -23.15
N GLY A 242 5.22 7.97 -24.39
CA GLY A 242 4.78 9.00 -25.34
C GLY A 242 3.30 9.41 -25.24
N ALA A 243 2.51 8.77 -24.38
CA ALA A 243 1.12 9.13 -24.18
C ALA A 243 0.98 10.50 -23.49
N ALA A 244 0.50 11.51 -24.22
CA ALA A 244 0.04 12.78 -23.67
C ALA A 244 -1.37 12.60 -23.05
N ASP A 245 -1.70 13.40 -22.02
CA ASP A 245 -2.92 13.32 -21.18
C ASP A 245 -3.03 12.13 -20.20
N VAL A 246 -1.92 11.50 -19.86
CA VAL A 246 -1.82 10.68 -18.62
C VAL A 246 -1.26 11.60 -17.54
N GLU A 247 -1.90 11.70 -16.37
CA GLU A 247 -1.38 12.47 -15.23
C GLU A 247 0.07 12.05 -14.93
N ARG A 248 1.03 12.82 -15.45
CA ARG A 248 2.40 12.82 -14.96
C ARG A 248 2.42 13.82 -13.81
N HIS A 249 2.52 13.32 -12.59
CA HIS A 249 2.96 14.14 -11.48
C HIS A 249 4.50 14.33 -11.55
N ASP A 250 5.01 14.82 -12.68
CA ASP A 250 6.38 15.34 -12.75
C ASP A 250 6.34 16.78 -12.19
N GLY A 251 6.55 16.89 -10.88
CA GLY A 251 6.79 18.16 -10.22
C GLY A 251 8.15 18.70 -10.63
N ARG A 252 8.15 19.87 -11.27
CA ARG A 252 9.18 20.88 -11.03
C ARG A 252 8.76 21.75 -9.86
#